data_AF-A0ABD0YAV2-F1
#
_entry.id   AF-A0ABD0YAV2-F1
#
_cell.length_a   1.000
_cell.length_b   1.000
_cell.length_c   1.000
_cell.angle_alpha   90.00
_cell.angle_beta   90.00
_cell.angle_gamma   90.00
#
_symmetry.space_group_name_H-M   'P 1'
#
loop_
_entity.id
_entity.type
_entity.pdbx_description
1 polymer ?
#
loop_
_entity_poly.entity_id
_entity_poly.type
_entity_poly.pdbx_seq_one_letter_code
_entity_poly.pdbx_strand_id
1 'polypeptide(L)'
;MCSYFEIEFSSIYKYTTLPCLFTGNDFFREVSPLLGAILDRLIERSAPDLDFESPIPGLTSFYDFYRELLEQFVGVSYGDPIFGRFVLVPLAQRHNVKYKKLLWSELAPVIRFLRTPLDQVNIKDYLEPCEIDPDMLVTYLQSLAIGRVNVNWCPVLYRMAVHHVATYIATCPAEDRVGIVLKDRIAKLGNKVSRN
;
A
#
# COMPACT_ATOMS: atom_id res chain seq x y z
N MET A 1 -7.65 -34.58 29.04
CA MET A 1 -8.08 -33.17 29.18
C MET A 1 -6.86 -32.30 28.89
N CYS A 2 -6.49 -32.19 27.61
CA CYS A 2 -5.43 -31.28 27.18
C CYS A 2 -6.09 -29.92 26.97
N SER A 3 -5.98 -29.03 27.96
CA SER A 3 -6.17 -27.61 27.74
C SER A 3 -5.01 -27.14 26.87
N TYR A 4 -5.19 -27.14 25.55
CA TYR A 4 -4.33 -26.35 24.69
C TYR A 4 -4.45 -24.91 25.18
N PHE A 5 -3.35 -24.38 25.68
CA PHE A 5 -3.18 -22.96 25.95
C PHE A 5 -3.20 -22.30 24.57
N GLU A 6 -4.38 -21.95 24.06
CA GLU A 6 -4.48 -21.08 22.89
C GLU A 6 -3.96 -19.71 23.32
N ILE A 7 -2.69 -19.46 23.06
CA ILE A 7 -2.16 -18.10 23.11
C ILE A 7 -2.88 -17.36 21.98
N GLU A 8 -3.93 -16.64 22.34
CA GLU A 8 -4.69 -15.85 21.38
C GLU A 8 -3.84 -14.64 20.97
N PHE A 9 -3.05 -14.81 19.91
CA PHE A 9 -2.27 -13.71 19.37
C PHE A 9 -3.19 -12.67 18.73
N SER A 10 -2.84 -11.39 18.93
CA SER A 10 -3.53 -10.27 18.29
C SER A 10 -3.46 -10.37 16.76
N SER A 11 -4.43 -9.77 16.08
CA SER A 11 -4.51 -9.76 14.62
C SER A 11 -3.26 -9.16 13.98
N ILE A 12 -2.69 -8.13 14.60
CA ILE A 12 -1.45 -7.50 14.15
C ILE A 12 -0.22 -8.40 14.32
N TYR A 13 -0.17 -9.19 15.40
CA TYR A 13 0.91 -10.16 15.60
C TYR A 13 0.86 -11.27 14.54
N LYS A 14 -0.35 -11.78 14.26
CA LYS A 14 -0.56 -12.74 13.15
C LYS A 14 -0.16 -12.13 11.81
N TYR A 15 -0.52 -10.87 11.56
CA TYR A 15 -0.16 -10.18 10.34
C TYR A 15 1.36 -10.04 10.17
N THR A 16 2.08 -9.62 11.21
CA THR A 16 3.54 -9.36 11.12
C THR A 16 4.39 -10.62 11.00
N THR A 17 3.88 -11.77 11.45
CA THR A 17 4.62 -13.04 11.36
C THR A 17 4.54 -13.71 9.98
N LEU A 18 3.45 -13.52 9.24
CA LEU A 18 3.24 -14.19 7.94
C LEU A 18 4.24 -13.75 6.86
N PRO A 19 4.53 -12.44 6.67
CA PRO A 19 5.47 -12.03 5.64
C PRO A 19 6.91 -12.53 5.88
N CYS A 20 7.30 -12.77 7.13
CA CYS A 20 8.61 -13.32 7.47
C CYS A 20 8.85 -14.72 6.86
N LEU A 21 7.79 -15.43 6.48
CA LEU A 21 7.90 -16.72 5.79
C LEU A 21 8.31 -16.57 4.32
N PHE A 22 8.11 -15.39 3.71
CA PHE A 22 8.67 -15.09 2.38
C PHE A 22 10.17 -14.80 2.44
N THR A 23 10.66 -14.26 3.56
CA THR A 23 12.03 -13.76 3.67
C THR A 23 13.02 -14.83 4.13
N GLY A 24 12.54 -15.86 4.85
CA GLY A 24 13.39 -16.91 5.42
C GLY A 24 13.47 -18.21 4.65
N ASN A 25 12.87 -18.34 3.46
CA ASN A 25 12.69 -19.65 2.82
C ASN A 25 12.96 -19.63 1.30
N ASP A 26 13.85 -20.52 0.85
CA ASP A 26 14.12 -20.77 -0.57
C ASP A 26 12.86 -21.25 -1.34
N PHE A 27 11.89 -21.80 -0.62
CA PHE A 27 10.61 -22.31 -1.15
C PHE A 27 9.46 -21.29 -1.07
N PHE A 28 9.72 -19.98 -0.94
CA PHE A 28 8.65 -18.98 -0.76
C PHE A 28 7.53 -19.08 -1.82
N ARG A 29 7.86 -19.50 -3.06
CA ARG A 29 6.88 -19.67 -4.15
C ARG A 29 5.86 -20.78 -3.86
N GLU A 30 6.28 -21.84 -3.18
CA GLU A 30 5.42 -22.99 -2.87
C GLU A 30 4.44 -22.66 -1.73
N VAL A 31 4.89 -21.84 -0.78
CA VAL A 31 4.05 -21.39 0.35
C VAL A 31 3.22 -20.15 0.02
N SER A 32 3.58 -19.38 -1.02
CA SER A 32 2.92 -18.13 -1.40
C SER A 32 1.39 -18.27 -1.53
N PRO A 33 0.82 -19.27 -2.24
CA PRO A 33 -0.63 -19.45 -2.30
C PRO A 33 -1.30 -19.67 -0.93
N LEU A 34 -0.64 -20.43 -0.05
CA LEU A 34 -1.13 -20.69 1.30
C LEU A 34 -1.09 -19.40 2.14
N LEU A 35 -0.01 -18.64 2.05
CA LEU A 35 0.12 -17.34 2.73
C LEU A 35 -0.94 -16.35 2.26
N GLY A 36 -1.27 -16.35 0.97
CA GLY A 36 -2.38 -15.59 0.41
C GLY A 36 -3.72 -15.97 1.05
N ALA A 37 -4.03 -17.27 1.11
CA ALA A 37 -5.27 -17.75 1.72
C ALA A 37 -5.35 -17.45 3.23
N ILE A 38 -4.22 -17.46 3.94
CA ILE A 38 -4.17 -17.08 5.36
C ILE A 38 -4.40 -15.57 5.51
N LEU A 39 -3.78 -14.75 4.65
CA LEU A 39 -4.00 -13.31 4.64
C LEU A 39 -5.48 -12.99 4.40
N ASP A 40 -6.11 -13.64 3.42
CA ASP A 40 -7.54 -13.48 3.14
C ASP A 40 -8.40 -13.73 4.38
N ARG A 41 -8.18 -14.87 5.05
CA ARG A 41 -8.90 -15.22 6.29
C ARG A 41 -8.62 -14.24 7.43
N LEU A 42 -7.40 -13.71 7.52
CA LEU A 42 -7.03 -12.73 8.54
C LEU A 42 -7.76 -11.40 8.30
N ILE A 43 -7.77 -10.92 7.06
CA ILE A 43 -8.48 -9.68 6.70
C ILE A 43 -9.99 -9.86 6.88
N GLU A 44 -10.58 -10.96 6.43
CA GLU A 44 -12.02 -11.22 6.59
C GLU A 44 -12.47 -11.24 8.07
N ARG A 45 -11.65 -11.82 8.96
CA ARG A 45 -12.01 -11.99 10.38
C ARG A 45 -11.64 -10.80 11.24
N SER A 46 -10.60 -10.06 10.84
CA SER A 46 -9.92 -9.14 11.75
C SER A 46 -9.56 -7.79 11.13
N ALA A 47 -10.04 -7.49 9.91
CA ALA A 47 -9.84 -6.17 9.30
C ALA A 47 -10.21 -5.00 10.24
N PRO A 48 -11.34 -5.01 10.99
CA PRO A 48 -11.70 -3.91 11.87
C PRO A 48 -10.66 -3.66 12.98
N ASP A 49 -10.05 -4.73 13.48
CA ASP A 49 -9.14 -4.73 14.63
C ASP A 49 -7.65 -4.73 14.24
N LEU A 50 -7.34 -4.69 12.94
CA LEU A 50 -5.96 -4.64 12.46
C LEU A 50 -5.40 -3.22 12.65
N ASP A 51 -4.90 -2.96 13.86
CA ASP A 51 -4.29 -1.71 14.27
C ASP A 51 -2.76 -1.77 14.22
N PHE A 52 -2.18 -1.06 13.25
CA PHE A 52 -0.73 -0.93 13.07
C PHE A 52 -0.05 0.00 14.07
N GLU A 53 -0.81 0.73 14.88
CA GLU A 53 -0.28 1.59 15.95
C GLU A 53 -0.21 0.87 17.30
N SER A 54 -0.84 -0.30 17.41
CA SER A 54 -0.83 -1.08 18.65
C SER A 54 0.55 -1.70 18.93
N PRO A 55 0.95 -1.89 20.19
CA PRO A 55 2.21 -2.54 20.54
C PRO A 55 2.24 -4.00 20.05
N ILE A 56 3.35 -4.40 19.43
CA ILE A 56 3.54 -5.75 18.90
C ILE A 56 4.71 -6.41 19.65
N PRO A 57 4.50 -7.52 20.36
CA PRO A 57 5.57 -8.21 21.06
C PRO A 57 6.75 -8.55 20.14
N GLY A 58 7.96 -8.13 20.52
CA GLY A 58 9.19 -8.37 19.78
C GLY A 58 9.51 -7.33 18.69
N LEU A 59 8.65 -6.34 18.45
CA LEU A 59 8.92 -5.24 17.53
C LEU A 59 9.02 -3.91 18.29
N THR A 60 9.95 -3.06 17.87
CA THR A 60 10.05 -1.68 18.37
C THR A 60 8.87 -0.84 17.89
N SER A 61 8.55 -0.93 16.60
CA SER A 61 7.37 -0.31 16.01
C SER A 61 6.95 -1.06 14.75
N PHE A 62 5.67 -0.98 14.39
CA PHE A 62 5.22 -1.49 13.09
C PHE A 62 5.82 -0.70 11.92
N TYR A 63 6.13 0.59 12.10
CA TYR A 63 6.71 1.42 11.05
C TYR A 63 8.11 0.92 10.63
N ASP A 64 8.95 0.54 11.60
CA ASP A 64 10.28 -0.03 11.32
C ASP A 64 10.14 -1.41 10.67
N PHE A 65 9.26 -2.26 11.18
CA PHE A 65 8.93 -3.54 10.55
C PHE A 65 8.46 -3.35 9.10
N TYR A 66 7.59 -2.38 8.84
CA TYR A 66 7.05 -2.13 7.52
C TYR A 66 8.13 -1.61 6.56
N ARG A 67 9.07 -0.78 7.04
CA ARG A 67 10.26 -0.40 6.25
C ARG A 67 11.06 -1.63 5.84
N GLU A 68 11.39 -2.50 6.79
CA GLU A 68 12.11 -3.75 6.52
C GLU A 68 11.35 -4.64 5.53
N LEU A 69 10.03 -4.75 5.70
CA LEU A 69 9.17 -5.50 4.80
C LEU A 69 9.25 -4.99 3.35
N LEU A 70 9.23 -3.68 3.17
CA LEU A 70 9.34 -3.04 1.85
C LEU A 70 10.71 -3.30 1.21
N GLU A 71 11.78 -3.21 1.98
CA GLU A 71 13.15 -3.50 1.52
C GLU A 71 13.29 -4.97 1.11
N GLN A 72 12.75 -5.89 1.91
CA GLN A 72 12.72 -7.32 1.59
C GLN A 72 11.90 -7.61 0.35
N PHE A 73 10.74 -6.97 0.20
CA PHE A 73 9.93 -7.10 -1.00
C PHE A 73 10.72 -6.72 -2.26
N VAL A 74 11.48 -5.62 -2.23
CA VAL A 74 12.33 -5.23 -3.37
C VAL A 74 13.49 -6.20 -3.58
N GLY A 75 14.10 -6.68 -2.49
CA GLY A 75 15.30 -7.51 -2.54
C GLY A 75 15.06 -8.95 -3.02
N VAL A 76 13.97 -9.59 -2.57
CA VAL A 76 13.81 -11.05 -2.73
C VAL A 76 12.48 -11.52 -3.32
N SER A 77 11.46 -10.65 -3.43
CA SER A 77 10.13 -11.12 -3.90
C SER A 77 10.04 -11.40 -5.39
N TYR A 78 10.94 -10.83 -6.20
CA TYR A 78 10.82 -10.78 -7.66
C TYR A 78 9.47 -10.19 -8.17
N GLY A 79 8.81 -9.37 -7.35
CA GLY A 79 7.50 -8.80 -7.64
C GLY A 79 6.34 -9.80 -7.51
N ASP A 80 6.47 -10.80 -6.62
CA ASP A 80 5.42 -11.77 -6.33
C ASP A 80 4.10 -11.07 -5.97
N PRO A 81 2.99 -11.31 -6.69
CA PRO A 81 1.73 -10.65 -6.46
C PRO A 81 1.17 -10.85 -5.05
N ILE A 82 1.36 -12.02 -4.44
CA ILE A 82 0.82 -12.35 -3.13
C ILE A 82 1.62 -11.66 -2.03
N PHE A 83 2.96 -11.67 -2.10
CA PHE A 83 3.80 -10.84 -1.22
C PHE A 83 3.42 -9.36 -1.39
N GLY A 84 3.18 -8.90 -2.61
CA GLY A 84 2.67 -7.55 -2.87
C GLY A 84 1.35 -7.23 -2.12
N ARG A 85 0.47 -8.21 -1.89
CA ARG A 85 -0.76 -8.02 -1.10
C ARG A 85 -0.44 -7.67 0.35
N PHE A 86 0.56 -8.30 0.96
CA PHE A 86 1.01 -7.93 2.30
C PHE A 86 1.53 -6.49 2.32
N VAL A 87 2.36 -6.11 1.35
CA VAL A 87 2.84 -4.71 1.25
C VAL A 87 1.69 -3.71 1.07
N LEU A 88 0.61 -4.11 0.40
CA LEU A 88 -0.52 -3.22 0.16
C LEU A 88 -1.41 -3.00 1.38
N VAL A 89 -1.55 -3.96 2.32
CA VAL A 89 -2.49 -3.83 3.46
C VAL A 89 -2.31 -2.52 4.24
N PRO A 90 -1.09 -2.09 4.62
CA PRO A 90 -0.89 -0.84 5.38
C PRO A 90 -1.19 0.44 4.60
N LEU A 91 -1.43 0.34 3.29
CA LEU A 91 -1.72 1.47 2.42
C LEU A 91 -3.22 1.77 2.27
N ALA A 92 -4.10 0.89 2.76
CA ALA A 92 -5.54 1.14 2.78
C ALA A 92 -5.84 2.45 3.54
N GLN A 93 -6.86 3.19 3.09
CA GLN A 93 -7.12 4.56 3.54
C GLN A 93 -7.46 4.68 5.03
N ARG A 94 -7.94 3.61 5.64
CA ARG A 94 -8.21 3.55 7.09
C ARG A 94 -6.94 3.64 7.94
N HIS A 95 -5.77 3.38 7.37
CA HIS A 95 -4.51 3.37 8.11
C HIS A 95 -3.79 4.72 8.07
N ASN A 96 -2.87 4.90 9.02
CA ASN A 96 -2.11 6.13 9.14
C ASN A 96 -1.33 6.45 7.85
N VAL A 97 -1.44 7.69 7.39
CA VAL A 97 -0.80 8.19 6.16
C VAL A 97 0.72 7.99 6.14
N LYS A 98 1.38 7.84 7.29
CA LYS A 98 2.83 7.60 7.40
C LYS A 98 3.29 6.37 6.59
N TYR A 99 2.46 5.33 6.46
CA TYR A 99 2.78 4.15 5.65
C TYR A 99 2.77 4.43 4.15
N LYS A 100 1.80 5.26 3.71
CA LYS A 100 1.78 5.79 2.33
C LYS A 100 3.01 6.68 2.10
N LYS A 101 3.31 7.62 3.00
CA LYS A 101 4.50 8.50 2.88
C LYS A 101 5.81 7.70 2.80
N LEU A 102 5.98 6.67 3.63
CA LEU A 102 7.14 5.78 3.58
C LEU A 102 7.32 5.14 2.20
N LEU A 103 6.29 4.49 1.67
CA LEU A 103 6.39 3.81 0.38
C LEU A 103 6.54 4.79 -0.78
N TRP A 104 5.77 5.88 -0.79
CA TRP A 104 5.68 6.78 -1.94
C TRP A 104 6.85 7.77 -2.03
N SER A 105 7.38 8.20 -0.89
CA SER A 105 8.40 9.26 -0.83
C SER A 105 9.80 8.71 -0.51
N GLU A 106 9.92 7.72 0.38
CA GLU A 106 11.23 7.24 0.84
C GLU A 106 11.65 5.95 0.11
N LEU A 107 10.72 5.01 -0.08
CA LEU A 107 10.98 3.70 -0.71
C LEU A 107 10.30 3.55 -2.08
N ALA A 108 10.34 4.63 -2.87
CA ALA A 108 9.73 4.69 -4.20
C ALA A 108 10.13 3.55 -5.19
N PRO A 109 11.31 2.90 -5.11
CA PRO A 109 11.61 1.72 -5.93
C PRO A 109 10.59 0.58 -5.80
N VAL A 110 9.96 0.43 -4.63
CA VAL A 110 8.93 -0.59 -4.36
C VAL A 110 7.78 -0.52 -5.38
N ILE A 111 7.41 0.69 -5.81
CA ILE A 111 6.32 0.92 -6.76
C ILE A 111 6.50 0.09 -8.04
N ARG A 112 7.73 -0.13 -8.53
CA ARG A 112 7.99 -0.88 -9.76
C ARG A 112 7.78 -2.39 -9.63
N PHE A 113 7.77 -2.90 -8.40
CA PHE A 113 7.63 -4.32 -8.09
C PHE A 113 6.21 -4.70 -7.65
N LEU A 114 5.36 -3.73 -7.28
CA LEU A 114 3.99 -3.96 -6.81
C LEU A 114 3.00 -4.31 -7.94
N ARG A 115 3.19 -5.47 -8.56
CA ARG A 115 2.41 -5.96 -9.70
C ARG A 115 1.10 -6.63 -9.32
N THR A 116 0.71 -6.63 -8.05
CA THR A 116 -0.54 -7.23 -7.55
C THR A 116 -1.73 -6.74 -8.37
N PRO A 117 -2.47 -7.64 -9.05
CA PRO A 117 -3.66 -7.31 -9.81
C PRO A 117 -4.78 -6.70 -8.98
N LEU A 118 -5.66 -5.91 -9.61
CA LEU A 118 -6.79 -5.26 -8.95
C LEU A 118 -7.83 -6.24 -8.37
N ASP A 119 -7.98 -7.42 -8.97
CA ASP A 119 -8.91 -8.47 -8.54
C ASP A 119 -8.40 -9.29 -7.35
N GLN A 120 -7.14 -9.10 -6.94
CA GLN A 120 -6.54 -9.73 -5.75
C GLN A 120 -6.61 -8.85 -4.49
N VAL A 121 -7.27 -7.69 -4.58
CA VAL A 121 -7.48 -6.78 -3.46
C VAL A 121 -8.89 -6.23 -3.47
N ASN A 122 -9.42 -5.88 -2.30
CA ASN A 122 -10.62 -5.05 -2.25
C ASN A 122 -10.24 -3.60 -2.55
N ILE A 123 -10.32 -3.21 -3.83
CA ILE A 123 -9.85 -1.90 -4.28
C ILE A 123 -10.51 -0.73 -3.52
N LYS A 124 -11.74 -0.90 -3.03
CA LYS A 124 -12.47 0.14 -2.28
C LYS A 124 -11.71 0.60 -1.04
N ASP A 125 -11.01 -0.30 -0.35
CA ASP A 125 -10.24 0.01 0.86
C ASP A 125 -9.09 1.00 0.59
N TYR A 126 -8.67 1.13 -0.67
CA TYR A 126 -7.61 2.04 -1.11
C TYR A 126 -8.16 3.35 -1.68
N LEU A 127 -9.45 3.39 -2.03
CA LEU A 127 -10.10 4.55 -2.64
C LEU A 127 -10.90 5.38 -1.62
N GLU A 128 -11.42 4.74 -0.56
CA GLU A 128 -12.29 5.40 0.41
C GLU A 128 -11.80 5.23 1.85
N PRO A 129 -11.82 6.30 2.68
CA PRO A 129 -12.17 7.68 2.30
C PRO A 129 -11.16 8.30 1.34
N CYS A 130 -11.61 9.30 0.57
CA CYS A 130 -10.73 10.08 -0.31
C CYS A 130 -9.55 10.71 0.45
N GLU A 131 -8.38 10.71 -0.17
CA GLU A 131 -7.16 11.30 0.38
C GLU A 131 -7.34 12.81 0.61
N ILE A 132 -6.99 13.25 1.81
CA ILE A 132 -7.01 14.66 2.20
C ILE A 132 -5.63 15.18 2.57
N ASP A 133 -4.62 14.31 2.70
CA ASP A 133 -3.25 14.73 3.00
C ASP A 133 -2.64 15.46 1.78
N PRO A 134 -2.29 16.76 1.91
CA PRO A 134 -1.78 17.55 0.79
C PRO A 134 -0.49 16.99 0.18
N ASP A 135 0.41 16.47 1.02
CA ASP A 135 1.69 15.94 0.56
C ASP A 135 1.46 14.70 -0.29
N MET A 136 0.56 13.81 0.14
CA MET A 136 0.20 12.62 -0.63
C MET A 136 -0.44 12.97 -1.98
N LEU A 137 -1.38 13.92 -2.01
CA LEU A 137 -2.01 14.36 -3.27
C LEU A 137 -0.99 14.91 -4.27
N VAL A 138 -0.06 15.74 -3.79
CA VAL A 138 1.05 16.25 -4.60
C VAL A 138 1.96 15.12 -5.08
N THR A 139 2.27 14.17 -4.20
CA THR A 139 3.14 13.01 -4.48
C THR A 139 2.52 12.06 -5.51
N TYR A 140 1.21 11.80 -5.42
CA TYR A 140 0.45 11.03 -6.41
C TYR A 140 0.52 11.70 -7.78
N LEU A 141 0.20 13.00 -7.87
CA LEU A 141 0.24 13.71 -9.14
C LEU A 141 1.65 13.72 -9.75
N GLN A 142 2.69 13.97 -8.94
CA GLN A 142 4.07 13.93 -9.42
C GLN A 142 4.46 12.55 -9.94
N SER A 143 4.11 11.49 -9.21
CA SER A 143 4.44 10.11 -9.58
C SER A 143 3.72 9.66 -10.86
N LEU A 144 2.49 10.13 -11.08
CA LEU A 144 1.77 9.97 -12.34
C LEU A 144 2.44 10.75 -13.48
N ALA A 145 2.76 12.02 -13.24
CA ALA A 145 3.34 12.92 -14.25
C ALA A 145 4.68 12.44 -14.82
N ILE A 146 5.53 11.85 -13.98
CA ILE A 146 6.83 11.31 -14.41
C ILE A 146 6.75 9.85 -14.90
N GLY A 147 5.54 9.26 -14.93
CA GLY A 147 5.35 7.87 -15.33
C GLY A 147 6.03 6.86 -14.38
N ARG A 148 6.25 7.20 -13.11
CA ARG A 148 6.72 6.24 -12.10
C ARG A 148 5.62 5.24 -11.76
N VAL A 149 4.41 5.74 -11.67
CA VAL A 149 3.20 4.96 -11.43
C VAL A 149 2.45 4.77 -12.74
N ASN A 150 2.17 3.52 -13.08
CA ASN A 150 1.54 3.13 -14.33
C ASN A 150 0.72 1.85 -14.14
N VAL A 151 -0.35 1.74 -14.93
CA VAL A 151 -1.24 0.58 -14.92
C VAL A 151 -0.52 -0.74 -15.21
N ASN A 152 0.55 -0.74 -16.01
CA ASN A 152 1.22 -1.96 -16.48
C ASN A 152 2.09 -2.67 -15.44
N TRP A 153 2.50 -2.00 -14.35
CA TRP A 153 3.37 -2.60 -13.33
C TRP A 153 2.98 -2.30 -11.90
N CYS A 154 2.09 -1.34 -11.65
CA CYS A 154 1.54 -1.08 -10.32
C CYS A 154 0.06 -0.69 -10.39
N PRO A 155 -0.82 -1.60 -10.85
CA PRO A 155 -2.20 -1.25 -11.16
C PRO A 155 -3.00 -0.75 -9.94
N VAL A 156 -2.78 -1.31 -8.75
CA VAL A 156 -3.43 -0.85 -7.50
C VAL A 156 -3.00 0.59 -7.17
N LEU A 157 -1.70 0.86 -7.12
CA LEU A 157 -1.17 2.20 -6.81
C LEU A 157 -1.54 3.23 -7.88
N TYR A 158 -1.58 2.82 -9.15
CA TYR A 158 -2.06 3.65 -10.24
C TYR A 158 -3.52 4.04 -10.07
N ARG A 159 -4.39 3.05 -9.79
CA ARG A 159 -5.81 3.32 -9.56
C ARG A 159 -6.02 4.24 -8.36
N MET A 160 -5.28 4.01 -7.28
CA MET A 160 -5.30 4.83 -6.07
C MET A 160 -4.90 6.28 -6.37
N ALA A 161 -3.74 6.51 -7.00
CA ALA A 161 -3.26 7.85 -7.31
C ALA A 161 -4.21 8.62 -8.26
N VAL A 162 -4.68 7.97 -9.32
CA VAL A 162 -5.61 8.61 -10.28
C VAL A 162 -6.92 8.98 -9.59
N HIS A 163 -7.50 8.05 -8.83
CA HIS A 163 -8.76 8.30 -8.12
C HIS A 163 -8.64 9.47 -7.15
N HIS A 164 -7.66 9.45 -6.25
CA HIS A 164 -7.52 10.48 -5.22
C HIS A 164 -7.28 11.86 -5.81
N VAL A 165 -6.38 11.99 -6.79
CA VAL A 165 -6.12 13.28 -7.44
C VAL A 165 -7.35 13.77 -8.19
N ALA A 166 -8.02 12.90 -8.96
CA ALA A 166 -9.19 13.30 -9.74
C ALA A 166 -10.37 13.70 -8.85
N THR A 167 -10.67 12.89 -7.83
CA THR A 167 -11.78 13.16 -6.91
C THR A 167 -11.51 14.43 -6.11
N TYR A 168 -10.30 14.61 -5.57
CA TYR A 168 -9.95 15.80 -4.80
C TYR A 168 -10.12 17.09 -5.62
N ILE A 169 -9.64 17.11 -6.86
CA ILE A 169 -9.77 18.28 -7.76
C ILE A 169 -11.23 18.59 -8.09
N ALA A 170 -12.07 17.55 -8.21
CA ALA A 170 -13.48 17.67 -8.54
C ALA A 170 -14.33 18.15 -7.36
N THR A 171 -13.92 17.85 -6.12
CA THR A 171 -14.72 18.13 -4.92
C THR A 171 -14.17 19.26 -4.06
N CYS A 172 -12.91 19.67 -4.24
CA CYS A 172 -12.33 20.75 -3.45
C CYS A 172 -13.00 22.10 -3.74
N PRO A 173 -13.13 22.99 -2.75
CA PRO A 173 -13.54 24.38 -2.97
C PRO A 173 -12.68 25.10 -4.02
N ALA A 174 -13.24 26.12 -4.68
CA ALA A 174 -12.53 26.84 -5.75
C ALA A 174 -11.26 27.55 -5.23
N GLU A 175 -11.32 28.05 -4.00
CA GLU A 175 -10.24 28.73 -3.27
C GLU A 175 -9.28 27.78 -2.54
N ASP A 176 -9.47 26.46 -2.63
CA ASP A 176 -8.57 25.50 -1.99
C ASP A 176 -7.15 25.58 -2.59
N ARG A 177 -6.16 25.83 -1.73
CA ARG A 177 -4.77 26.05 -2.15
C ARG A 177 -4.17 24.82 -2.82
N VAL A 178 -4.46 23.63 -2.30
CA VAL A 178 -3.93 22.37 -2.84
C VAL A 178 -4.58 22.11 -4.19
N GLY A 179 -5.89 22.27 -4.29
CA GLY A 179 -6.66 22.17 -5.53
C GLY A 179 -6.13 23.09 -6.62
N ILE A 180 -5.85 24.36 -6.30
CA ILE A 180 -5.25 25.32 -7.24
C ILE A 180 -3.88 24.83 -7.73
N VAL A 181 -3.00 24.38 -6.82
CA VAL A 181 -1.67 23.87 -7.16
C VAL A 181 -1.74 22.62 -8.06
N LEU A 182 -2.64 21.69 -7.76
CA LEU A 182 -2.83 20.47 -8.57
C LEU A 182 -3.35 20.80 -9.97
N LYS A 183 -4.34 21.70 -10.08
CA LYS A 183 -4.89 22.17 -11.37
C LYS A 183 -3.83 22.85 -12.24
N ASP A 184 -3.02 23.73 -11.67
CA ASP A 184 -1.90 24.39 -12.37
C ASP A 184 -0.87 23.38 -12.89
N ARG A 185 -0.50 22.40 -12.06
CA ARG A 185 0.43 21.32 -12.47
C ARG A 185 -0.14 20.49 -13.62
N ILE A 186 -1.42 20.13 -13.58
CA ILE A 186 -2.07 19.37 -14.66
C ILE A 186 -2.09 20.18 -15.97
N ALA A 187 -2.42 21.47 -15.91
CA ALA A 187 -2.39 22.34 -17.09
C ALA A 187 -1.00 22.39 -17.74
N LYS A 188 0.06 22.44 -16.93
CA LYS A 188 1.46 22.39 -17.40
C LYS A 188 1.85 21.05 -18.03
N LEU A 189 1.21 19.94 -17.64
CA LEU A 189 1.41 18.62 -18.25
C LEU A 189 0.70 18.50 -19.60
N GLY A 190 -0.54 18.99 -19.69
CA GLY A 190 -1.33 19.00 -20.93
C GLY A 190 -0.65 19.76 -22.07
N ASN A 191 0.09 20.82 -21.75
CA ASN A 191 0.87 21.60 -22.72
C ASN A 191 2.14 20.88 -23.24
N LYS A 192 2.47 19.69 -22.74
CA LYS A 192 3.64 18.90 -23.20
C LYS A 192 3.28 17.73 -24.13
N VAL A 193 1.99 17.40 -24.30
CA VAL A 193 1.56 16.32 -25.23
C VAL A 193 1.30 16.93 -26.61
N SER A 194 2.37 17.38 -27.26
CA SER A 194 2.43 17.78 -28.68
C SER A 194 3.87 18.12 -29.02
N ARG A 195 4.76 17.12 -29.05
CA ARG A 195 6.02 17.17 -29.81
C ARG A 195 6.67 15.78 -29.79
N ASN A 196 6.68 15.21 -31.00
CA ASN A 196 7.40 14.03 -31.50
C ASN A 196 6.59 12.73 -31.52
#